data_AF-A0A0Q6VT29-F1
#
_entry.id   AF-A0A0Q6VT29-F1
#
_cell.length_a   1.000
_cell.length_b   1.000
_cell.length_c   1.000
_cell.angle_alpha   90.00
_cell.angle_beta   90.00
_cell.angle_gamma   90.00
#
_symmetry.space_group_name_H-M   'P 1'
#
loop_
_entity.id
_entity.type
_entity.pdbx_description
1 polymer ?
#
loop_
_entity_poly.entity_id
_entity_poly.type
_entity_poly.pdbx_seq_one_letter_code
_entity_poly.pdbx_strand_id
1 'polypeptide(L)' 'MTDRRIDTTVINSVLKALSRENGIERERKSVMQVATLLLALWNQGIHDRAELETAAREKWAEAKDLGITSN' A
#
# COMPACT_ATOMS: atom_id res chain seq x y z
N MET A 1 -14.63 19.47 10.66
CA MET A 1 -13.53 18.95 9.82
C MET A 1 -12.68 18.06 10.70
N THR A 2 -12.82 16.74 10.59
CA THR A 2 -11.96 15.81 11.35
C THR A 2 -10.52 15.97 10.88
N ASP A 3 -9.62 16.36 11.79
CA ASP A 3 -8.17 16.20 11.67
C ASP A 3 -7.90 14.71 11.42
N ARG A 4 -7.92 14.28 10.15
CA ARG A 4 -7.74 12.87 9.78
C ARG A 4 -6.26 12.57 9.82
N ARG A 5 -5.75 12.40 11.03
CA ARG A 5 -4.38 11.93 11.25
C ARG A 5 -4.22 10.59 10.57
N ILE A 6 -3.16 10.48 9.79
CA ILE A 6 -2.74 9.23 9.19
C ILE A 6 -2.49 8.22 10.33
N ASP A 7 -3.21 7.10 10.32
CA ASP A 7 -2.92 6.00 11.22
C ASP A 7 -1.74 5.20 10.66
N THR A 8 -0.55 5.56 11.11
CA THR A 8 0.69 4.89 10.71
C THR A 8 0.75 3.45 11.21
N THR A 9 -0.02 3.06 12.23
CA THR A 9 -0.11 1.66 12.69
C THR A 9 -0.83 0.81 11.66
N VAL A 10 -1.96 1.30 11.15
CA VAL A 10 -2.71 0.63 10.08
C VAL A 10 -1.85 0.55 8.83
N ILE A 11 -1.28 1.68 8.36
CA ILE A 11 -0.46 1.71 7.15
C ILE A 11 0.75 0.77 7.26
N ASN A 12 1.47 0.79 8.38
CA ASN A 12 2.65 -0.08 8.56
C ASN A 12 2.27 -1.56 8.63
N SER A 13 1.11 -1.90 9.20
CA SER A 13 0.60 -3.27 9.21
C SER A 13 0.36 -3.78 7.78
N VAL A 14 -0.35 -2.98 6.98
CA VAL A 14 -0.67 -3.32 5.58
C VAL A 14 0.60 -3.36 4.71
N LEU A 15 1.51 -2.39 4.88
CA LEU A 15 2.79 -2.35 4.18
C LEU A 15 3.62 -3.61 4.43
N LYS A 16 3.68 -4.09 5.68
CA LYS A 16 4.41 -5.32 6.04
C LYS A 16 3.76 -6.56 5.41
N ALA A 17 2.42 -6.64 5.42
CA ALA A 17 1.70 -7.76 4.80
C ALA A 17 1.99 -7.83 3.30
N LEU A 18 1.78 -6.72 2.58
CA LEU A 18 2.06 -6.62 1.14
C LEU A 18 3.54 -6.88 0.82
N SER A 19 4.45 -6.34 1.62
CA SER A 19 5.90 -6.52 1.38
C SER A 19 6.31 -7.99 1.50
N ARG A 20 5.75 -8.72 2.48
CA ARG A 20 5.97 -10.15 2.67
C ARG A 20 5.38 -11.00 1.56
N GLU A 21 4.11 -10.75 1.23
CA GLU A 21 3.38 -11.48 0.19
C GLU A 21 4.07 -11.39 -1.17
N ASN A 22 4.70 -10.25 -1.44
CA ASN A 22 5.37 -9.99 -2.72
C ASN A 22 6.88 -10.23 -2.70
N GLY A 23 7.46 -10.59 -1.55
CA GLY A 23 8.91 -10.79 -1.41
C GLY A 23 9.75 -9.52 -1.57
N ILE A 24 9.15 -8.34 -1.45
CA ILE A 24 9.79 -7.04 -1.74
C ILE A 24 10.39 -6.37 -0.49
N GLU A 25 10.41 -7.02 0.67
CA GLU A 25 10.87 -6.43 1.94
C GLU A 25 12.25 -5.76 1.88
N ARG A 26 13.12 -6.22 0.97
CA ARG A 26 14.49 -5.71 0.79
C ARG A 26 14.62 -4.72 -0.35
N GLU A 27 13.61 -4.60 -1.20
CA GLU A 27 13.63 -3.74 -2.37
C GLU A 27 13.05 -2.37 -2.03
N ARG A 28 13.93 -1.43 -1.68
CA ARG A 28 13.53 -0.08 -1.23
C ARG A 28 12.57 0.61 -2.22
N LYS A 29 12.78 0.44 -3.53
CA LYS A 29 11.93 1.01 -4.57
C LYS A 29 10.49 0.48 -4.46
N SER A 30 10.34 -0.84 -4.43
CA SER A 30 9.04 -1.50 -4.29
C SER A 30 8.37 -1.18 -2.96
N VAL A 31 9.11 -1.16 -1.85
CA VAL A 31 8.57 -0.76 -0.53
C VAL A 31 8.06 0.68 -0.57
N MET A 32 8.79 1.61 -1.19
CA MET A 32 8.33 2.99 -1.35
C MET A 32 7.08 3.09 -2.23
N GLN A 33 7.01 2.33 -3.33
CA GLN A 33 5.83 2.32 -4.20
C GLN A 33 4.58 1.83 -3.44
N VAL A 34 4.71 0.77 -2.64
CA VAL A 34 3.61 0.29 -1.79
C VAL A 34 3.23 1.34 -0.74
N ALA A 35 4.21 1.96 -0.06
CA ALA A 35 3.92 2.99 0.93
C ALA A 35 3.20 4.21 0.31
N THR A 36 3.60 4.65 -0.87
CA THR A 36 2.93 5.72 -1.63
C THR A 36 1.50 5.32 -2.01
N LEU A 37 1.29 4.08 -2.46
CA LEU A 37 -0.05 3.56 -2.77
C LEU A 37 -0.96 3.59 -1.54
N LEU A 38 -0.47 3.15 -0.38
CA LEU A 38 -1.24 3.14 0.87
C LEU A 38 -1.64 4.55 1.32
N LEU A 39 -0.72 5.51 1.20
CA LEU A 39 -1.03 6.92 1.50
C LEU A 39 -2.05 7.51 0.52
N ALA A 40 -2.00 7.14 -0.76
CA ALA A 40 -2.97 7.58 -1.75
C ALA A 40 -4.37 7.04 -1.44
N LEU A 41 -4.49 5.75 -1.10
CA LEU A 41 -5.76 5.12 -0.70
C LEU A 41 -6.31 5.72 0.60
N TRP A 42 -5.44 6.01 1.57
CA TRP A 42 -5.82 6.73 2.78
C TRP A 42 -6.40 8.10 2.47
N ASN A 43 -5.75 8.85 1.58
CA ASN A 43 -6.23 10.17 1.14
C ASN A 43 -7.55 10.10 0.35
N GLN A 44 -7.86 8.96 -0.28
CA GLN A 44 -9.15 8.70 -0.93
C GLN A 44 -10.27 8.36 0.08
N GLY A 45 -9.93 8.19 1.35
CA GLY A 45 -10.89 7.96 2.44
C GLY A 45 -10.97 6.51 2.92
N ILE A 46 -10.10 5.62 2.42
CA ILE A 46 -10.02 4.23 2.86
C ILE A 46 -9.20 4.19 4.15
N HIS A 47 -9.87 4.16 5.30
CA HIS A 47 -9.23 4.14 6.61
C HIS A 47 -9.38 2.80 7.33
N ASP A 48 -10.27 1.92 6.85
CA ASP A 48 -10.38 0.57 7.38
C ASP A 48 -9.20 -0.28 6.91
N ARG A 49 -8.65 -1.08 7.82
CA ARG A 49 -7.48 -1.90 7.53
C ARG A 49 -7.78 -2.95 6.46
N ALA A 50 -8.89 -3.66 6.55
CA ALA A 50 -9.21 -4.75 5.63
C ALA A 50 -9.55 -4.21 4.23
N GLU A 51 -10.23 -3.07 4.18
CA GLU A 51 -10.49 -2.35 2.93
C GLU A 51 -9.19 -1.84 2.30
N LEU A 52 -8.29 -1.26 3.11
CA LEU A 52 -6.97 -0.79 2.65
C LEU A 52 -6.10 -1.94 2.13
N GLU A 53 -6.09 -3.09 2.82
CA GLU A 53 -5.39 -4.30 2.37
C GLU A 53 -5.92 -4.79 1.02
N THR A 54 -7.25 -4.84 0.86
CA THR A 54 -7.88 -5.33 -0.37
C THR A 54 -7.57 -4.40 -1.55
N ALA A 55 -7.83 -3.10 -1.38
CA ALA A 55 -7.58 -2.10 -2.41
C ALA A 55 -6.09 -2.01 -2.79
N ALA A 56 -5.19 -2.13 -1.82
CA ALA A 56 -3.77 -2.10 -2.08
C ALA A 56 -3.28 -3.35 -2.83
N ARG A 57 -3.82 -4.55 -2.51
CA ARG A 57 -3.51 -5.78 -3.26
C ARG A 57 -3.99 -5.69 -4.70
N GLU A 58 -5.22 -5.24 -4.93
CA GLU A 58 -5.79 -5.06 -6.27
C GLU A 58 -4.94 -4.09 -7.10
N LYS A 59 -4.64 -2.91 -6.55
CA LYS A 59 -3.84 -1.89 -7.23
C LYS A 59 -2.40 -2.33 -7.47
N TRP A 60 -1.83 -3.11 -6.56
CA TRP A 60 -0.48 -3.65 -6.72
C TRP A 60 -0.41 -4.75 -7.78
N ALA A 61 -1.42 -5.62 -7.84
CA ALA A 61 -1.56 -6.60 -8.92
C ALA A 61 -1.76 -5.91 -10.28
N GLU A 62 -2.61 -4.89 -10.34
CA GLU A 62 -2.81 -4.05 -11.54
C GLU A 62 -1.48 -3.41 -12.00
N ALA A 63 -0.70 -2.84 -11.07
CA ALA A 63 0.60 -2.24 -11.37
C ALA A 63 1.67 -3.25 -11.84
N LYS A 64 1.59 -4.50 -11.37
CA LYS A 64 2.44 -5.61 -11.81
C LYS A 64 2.08 -6.07 -13.21
N ASP A 65 0.79 -6.27 -13.48
CA ASP A 65 0.30 -6.71 -14.78
C ASP A 65 0.54 -5.66 -15.88
N LEU A 66 0.51 -4.38 -15.53
CA LEU A 66 0.83 -3.28 -16.45
C LEU A 66 2.35 -3.10 -16.70
N GLY A 67 3.22 -3.93 -16.11
CA GLY A 67 4.67 -3.89 -16.33
C GLY A 67 5.37 -2.66 -15.74
N ILE A 68 4.69 -1.84 -14.96
CA ILE A 68 5.21 -0.57 -14.40
C ILE A 68 6.29 -0.82 -13.33
N THR A 69 6.36 -2.05 -12.80
CA THR A 69 7.36 -2.48 -11.80
C THR A 69 8.61 -3.13 -12.41
N SER A 70 8.65 -3.37 -13.73
CA SER A 70 9.81 -3.97 -14.41
C SER A 70 10.63 -2.91 -15.14
N ASN A 71 11.53 -2.24 -14.41
CA ASN A 71 12.84 -1.74 -14.90
C ASN A 71 13.71 -1.28 -13.72
#